data_AF-A0A923RJP2-F1
#
_entry.id   AF-A0A923RJP2-F1
#
_cell.length_a   1.000
_cell.length_b   1.000
_cell.length_c   1.000
_cell.angle_alpha   90.00
_cell.angle_beta   90.00
_cell.angle_gamma   90.00
#
_symmetry.space_group_name_H-M   'P 1'
#
loop_
_entity.id
_entity.type
_entity.pdbx_description
1 polymer ?
#
loop_
_entity_poly.entity_id
_entity_poly.type
_entity_poly.pdbx_seq_one_letter_code
_entity_poly.pdbx_strand_id
1 'polypeptide(L)'
;MSLGRLTASTWFAADASAHVPGQEAADCGDGSEEACKPIFLARTHAQECGRYEGDQGMTGNYEYLQHARAKLRLNEGPPTVGAAAKALHPEDKLVNRINRKVGLGITKSVGTMWCAYAFALLALVSLPAAILSHDPIIIIAWIAQTFLQLVLLPVIIVGQNIQAVAADARSAATYEDAGAILEEAKQIQLHLASQDAAIGALLDKIKALEVSKAGD
;
A
#
# COMPACT_ATOMS: atom_id res chain seq x y z
N MET A 1 -39.24 -29.49 -6.35
CA MET A 1 -38.89 -28.58 -5.23
C MET A 1 -37.86 -29.29 -4.37
N SER A 2 -36.58 -29.07 -4.64
CA SER A 2 -35.47 -29.67 -3.89
C SER A 2 -34.61 -28.52 -3.37
N LEU A 3 -34.74 -28.21 -2.09
CA LEU A 3 -33.90 -27.24 -1.40
C LEU A 3 -32.56 -27.89 -1.12
N GLY A 4 -31.54 -27.48 -1.88
CA GLY A 4 -30.15 -27.89 -1.71
C GLY A 4 -29.61 -27.49 -0.35
N ARG A 5 -29.16 -28.50 0.39
CA ARG A 5 -28.44 -28.42 1.65
C ARG A 5 -27.09 -27.72 1.40
N LEU A 6 -27.02 -26.43 1.69
CA LEU A 6 -25.77 -25.66 1.68
C LEU A 6 -24.93 -26.05 2.91
N THR A 7 -23.93 -26.90 2.69
CA THR A 7 -22.91 -27.25 3.68
C THR A 7 -21.92 -26.09 3.84
N ALA A 8 -21.46 -25.87 5.07
CA ALA A 8 -20.53 -24.81 5.46
C ALA A 8 -19.20 -24.74 4.66
N SER A 9 -18.91 -25.72 3.82
CA SER A 9 -17.75 -25.76 2.94
C SER A 9 -17.77 -24.73 1.80
N THR A 10 -18.94 -24.24 1.38
CA THR A 10 -19.01 -23.24 0.28
C THR A 10 -18.63 -21.83 0.71
N TRP A 11 -18.62 -21.55 2.02
CA TRP A 11 -18.20 -20.25 2.56
C TRP A 11 -16.67 -20.11 2.59
N PHE A 12 -15.92 -21.18 2.86
CA PHE A 12 -14.46 -21.14 2.89
C PHE A 12 -13.82 -21.04 1.50
N ALA A 13 -14.54 -21.39 0.43
CA ALA A 13 -14.04 -21.30 -0.95
C ALA A 13 -14.13 -19.88 -1.56
N ALA A 14 -14.87 -18.96 -0.94
CA ALA A 14 -15.06 -17.60 -1.45
C ALA A 14 -13.96 -16.60 -1.03
N ASP A 15 -13.07 -17.01 -0.12
CA ASP A 15 -11.96 -16.18 0.38
C ASP A 15 -10.61 -16.48 -0.33
N ALA A 16 -10.66 -16.98 -1.56
CA ALA A 16 -9.46 -17.26 -2.37
C ALA A 16 -9.12 -16.16 -3.39
N SER A 17 -9.82 -15.02 -3.37
CA SER A 17 -9.68 -13.96 -4.39
C SER A 17 -9.19 -12.61 -3.85
N ALA A 18 -8.80 -12.52 -2.59
CA ALA A 18 -8.19 -11.33 -2.02
C ALA A 18 -6.65 -11.42 -1.99
N HIS A 19 -6.04 -11.79 -3.12
CA HIS A 19 -4.65 -11.46 -3.35
C HIS A 19 -4.61 -9.98 -3.71
N VAL A 20 -4.15 -9.13 -2.79
CA VAL A 20 -3.85 -7.72 -3.06
C VAL A 20 -2.54 -7.70 -3.85
N PRO A 21 -2.55 -7.37 -5.16
CA PRO A 21 -1.30 -7.21 -5.89
C PRO A 21 -0.73 -5.84 -5.53
N GLY A 22 0.37 -5.81 -4.78
CA GLY A 22 1.07 -4.53 -4.55
C GLY A 22 1.88 -4.41 -3.27
N GLN A 23 2.13 -5.49 -2.53
CA GLN A 23 2.92 -5.42 -1.29
C GLN A 23 4.04 -6.47 -1.21
N GLU A 24 4.56 -6.90 -2.35
CA GLU A 24 5.93 -7.41 -2.41
C GLU A 24 6.86 -6.21 -2.50
N ALA A 25 7.40 -5.84 -1.34
CA ALA A 25 8.67 -5.13 -1.29
C ALA A 25 9.66 -5.94 -2.13
N ALA A 26 10.21 -5.33 -3.17
CA ALA A 26 11.36 -5.86 -3.86
C ALA A 26 12.51 -5.89 -2.85
N ASP A 27 12.65 -7.02 -2.17
CA ASP A 27 13.86 -7.42 -1.49
C ASP A 27 14.88 -7.71 -2.59
N CYS A 28 15.74 -6.73 -2.91
CA CYS A 28 16.87 -6.95 -3.78
C CYS A 28 17.94 -7.70 -2.99
N GLY A 29 17.65 -8.96 -2.70
CA GLY A 29 18.62 -9.95 -2.28
C GLY A 29 19.56 -10.25 -3.44
N ASP A 30 20.84 -10.10 -3.16
CA ASP A 30 21.98 -10.49 -3.98
C ASP A 30 21.82 -11.91 -4.58
N GLY A 31 22.00 -12.00 -5.89
CA GLY A 31 22.32 -13.26 -6.58
C GLY A 31 21.18 -13.94 -7.33
N SER A 32 21.41 -14.12 -8.64
CA SER A 32 20.73 -15.02 -9.59
C SER A 32 19.45 -14.52 -10.28
N GLU A 33 19.67 -13.94 -11.47
CA GLU A 33 18.71 -13.87 -12.58
C GLU A 33 18.16 -15.27 -12.90
N GLU A 34 16.83 -15.48 -12.81
CA GLU A 34 16.02 -16.16 -13.85
C GLU A 34 14.55 -16.44 -13.49
N ALA A 35 14.05 -16.11 -12.29
CA ALA A 35 12.70 -16.55 -11.90
C ALA A 35 11.71 -15.40 -11.60
N CYS A 36 11.26 -14.65 -12.62
CA CYS A 36 9.91 -14.07 -12.58
C CYS A 36 9.39 -13.61 -13.96
N LYS A 37 8.59 -14.44 -14.61
CA LYS A 37 7.56 -14.05 -15.60
C LYS A 37 6.30 -14.81 -15.18
N PRO A 38 5.07 -14.23 -15.21
CA PRO A 38 4.43 -13.96 -16.50
C PRO A 38 3.34 -12.85 -16.59
N ILE A 39 2.85 -12.67 -17.83
CA ILE A 39 1.55 -12.11 -18.28
C ILE A 39 1.31 -10.60 -18.06
N PHE A 40 2.02 -9.76 -18.83
CA PHE A 40 1.39 -8.77 -19.74
C PHE A 40 2.46 -8.23 -20.69
N LEU A 41 2.97 -9.12 -21.56
CA LEU A 41 3.81 -8.74 -22.68
C LEU A 41 2.93 -8.06 -23.75
N ALA A 42 2.98 -6.74 -23.84
CA ALA A 42 3.03 -5.97 -25.10
C ALA A 42 2.82 -4.46 -24.87
N ARG A 43 3.85 -3.74 -24.42
CA ARG A 43 4.10 -2.37 -24.88
C ARG A 43 5.58 -2.02 -24.77
N THR A 44 6.29 -2.33 -25.86
CA THR A 44 7.44 -1.58 -26.39
C THR A 44 8.53 -1.17 -25.40
N HIS A 45 9.63 -1.93 -25.38
CA HIS A 45 11.03 -1.50 -25.55
C HIS A 45 11.36 0.01 -25.61
N ALA A 46 10.91 0.81 -24.65
CA ALA A 46 11.14 2.25 -24.67
C ALA A 46 11.09 2.84 -23.26
N GLN A 47 11.95 2.34 -22.36
CA GLN A 47 12.67 3.27 -21.50
C GLN A 47 13.93 2.57 -21.00
N GLU A 48 15.04 2.90 -21.65
CA GLU A 48 16.39 2.69 -21.15
C GLU A 48 16.46 2.85 -19.62
N CYS A 49 16.66 1.74 -18.91
CA CYS A 49 17.57 1.78 -17.77
C CYS A 49 18.94 2.10 -18.37
N GLY A 50 19.25 3.40 -18.36
CA GLY A 50 20.49 3.94 -18.88
C GLY A 50 21.66 3.14 -18.33
N ARG A 51 22.34 2.47 -19.25
CA ARG A 51 23.72 2.07 -19.14
C ARG A 51 24.50 3.30 -18.68
N TYR A 52 25.11 3.25 -17.50
CA TYR A 52 26.14 4.21 -17.09
C TYR A 52 27.40 3.91 -17.89
N GLU A 53 27.36 4.26 -19.19
CA GLU A 53 28.55 4.51 -19.99
C GLU A 53 29.12 5.83 -19.47
N GLY A 54 30.07 5.72 -18.55
CA GLY A 54 30.89 6.85 -18.12
C GLY A 54 31.74 7.32 -19.29
N ASP A 55 31.23 8.31 -20.02
CA ASP A 55 32.03 9.12 -20.94
C ASP A 55 32.59 10.34 -20.19
N GLN A 56 33.81 10.71 -20.58
CA GLN A 56 34.77 11.47 -19.79
C GLN A 56 34.42 12.97 -19.73
N GLY A 57 34.24 13.49 -18.51
CA GLY A 57 34.24 14.92 -18.24
C GLY A 57 33.62 15.28 -16.89
N MET A 58 34.41 15.25 -15.82
CA MET A 58 34.06 15.77 -14.48
C MET A 58 33.82 17.31 -14.44
N THR A 59 33.60 17.95 -15.58
CA THR A 59 33.43 19.42 -15.72
C THR A 59 32.15 19.82 -16.46
N GLY A 60 31.23 18.88 -16.70
CA GLY A 60 29.89 19.19 -17.23
C GLY A 60 28.97 19.63 -16.09
N ASN A 61 28.27 20.76 -16.24
CA ASN A 61 27.24 21.19 -15.29
C ASN A 61 26.23 20.04 -15.06
N TYR A 62 25.97 19.72 -13.79
CA TYR A 62 24.92 18.77 -13.44
C TYR A 62 23.55 19.31 -13.90
N GLU A 63 22.81 18.51 -14.66
CA GLU A 63 21.45 18.84 -15.09
C GLU A 63 20.47 17.84 -14.48
N TYR A 64 19.52 18.35 -13.69
CA TYR A 64 18.56 17.51 -12.98
C TYR A 64 17.56 16.85 -13.94
N LEU A 65 17.61 15.51 -14.04
CA LEU A 65 16.63 14.71 -14.80
C LEU A 65 15.59 14.12 -13.86
N GLN A 66 14.38 14.66 -13.89
CA GLN A 66 13.28 14.18 -13.05
C GLN A 66 12.82 12.77 -13.44
N HIS A 67 12.70 11.88 -12.44
CA HIS A 67 12.32 10.47 -12.64
C HIS A 67 10.95 10.31 -13.32
N ALA A 68 10.82 9.31 -14.20
CA ALA A 68 9.61 9.07 -15.02
C ALA A 68 8.32 8.94 -14.19
N ARG A 69 8.38 8.31 -13.01
CA ARG A 69 7.22 8.15 -12.11
C ARG A 69 6.64 9.50 -11.65
N ALA A 70 7.48 10.52 -11.46
CA ALA A 70 7.02 11.85 -11.06
C ALA A 70 6.20 12.52 -12.19
N LYS A 71 6.59 12.29 -13.45
CA LYS A 71 5.83 12.74 -14.63
C LYS A 71 4.50 12.00 -14.79
N LEU A 72 4.46 10.71 -14.47
CA LEU A 72 3.22 9.93 -14.50
C LEU A 72 2.22 10.40 -13.42
N ARG A 73 2.69 10.67 -12.21
CA ARG A 73 1.85 11.23 -11.13
C ARG A 73 1.34 12.64 -11.35
N LEU A 74 1.98 13.43 -12.21
CA LEU A 74 1.42 14.72 -12.64
C LEU A 74 0.12 14.51 -13.44
N ASN A 75 0.01 13.40 -14.16
CA ASN A 75 -1.16 13.05 -14.95
C ASN A 75 -2.17 12.18 -14.18
N GLU A 76 -1.71 11.40 -13.20
CA GLU A 76 -2.53 10.52 -12.36
C GLU A 76 -2.87 11.18 -11.03
N GLY A 77 -4.17 11.41 -10.77
CA GLY A 77 -4.64 11.95 -9.49
C GLY A 77 -4.37 11.01 -8.29
N PRO A 78 -4.61 11.50 -7.05
CA PRO A 78 -4.36 10.69 -5.86
C PRO A 78 -5.23 9.41 -5.86
N PRO A 79 -4.74 8.31 -5.28
CA PRO A 79 -5.53 7.09 -5.15
C PRO A 79 -6.74 7.39 -4.27
N THR A 80 -7.94 7.30 -4.85
CA THR A 80 -9.19 7.54 -4.12
C THR A 80 -9.89 6.23 -3.80
N VAL A 81 -10.58 6.19 -2.65
CA VAL A 81 -11.47 5.08 -2.28
C VAL A 81 -12.54 4.82 -3.34
N GLY A 82 -12.99 5.86 -4.05
CA GLY A 82 -13.94 5.74 -5.14
C GLY A 82 -13.38 5.05 -6.37
N ALA A 83 -12.13 5.35 -6.75
CA ALA A 83 -11.42 4.70 -7.83
C ALA A 83 -11.14 3.22 -7.51
N ALA A 84 -10.65 2.93 -6.30
CA ALA A 84 -10.42 1.55 -5.85
C ALA A 84 -11.73 0.73 -5.85
N ALA A 85 -12.82 1.31 -5.37
CA ALA A 85 -14.12 0.65 -5.39
C ALA A 85 -14.69 0.46 -6.81
N LYS A 86 -14.33 1.33 -7.77
CA LYS A 86 -14.71 1.18 -9.19
C LYS A 86 -13.89 0.08 -9.86
N ALA A 87 -12.62 -0.10 -9.48
CA ALA A 87 -11.79 -1.19 -9.96
C ALA A 87 -12.36 -2.57 -9.55
N LEU A 88 -12.95 -2.69 -8.36
CA LEU A 88 -13.55 -3.94 -7.87
C LEU A 88 -14.85 -4.32 -8.61
N HIS A 89 -15.64 -3.33 -9.02
CA HIS A 89 -16.89 -3.52 -9.76
C HIS A 89 -16.93 -2.56 -10.96
N PRO A 90 -16.36 -2.96 -12.11
CA PRO A 90 -16.23 -2.10 -13.29
C PRO A 90 -17.57 -1.76 -13.98
N GLU A 91 -18.59 -2.57 -13.73
CA GLU A 91 -19.94 -2.40 -14.28
C GLU A 91 -20.68 -1.23 -13.58
N ASP A 92 -20.90 -0.12 -14.29
CA ASP A 92 -21.59 1.09 -13.82
C ASP A 92 -23.13 0.94 -13.72
N LYS A 93 -23.61 -0.18 -13.15
CA LYS A 93 -25.03 -0.40 -12.88
C LYS A 93 -25.45 0.36 -11.62
N LEU A 94 -26.62 1.01 -11.65
CA LEU A 94 -27.19 1.72 -10.48
C LEU A 94 -27.26 0.82 -9.23
N VAL A 95 -27.56 -0.47 -9.45
CA VAL A 95 -27.59 -1.50 -8.40
C VAL A 95 -26.23 -1.65 -7.71
N ASN A 96 -25.12 -1.66 -8.46
CA ASN A 96 -23.78 -1.78 -7.88
C ASN A 96 -23.38 -0.56 -7.04
N ARG A 97 -23.88 0.63 -7.41
CA ARG A 97 -23.66 1.85 -6.64
C ARG A 97 -24.44 1.84 -5.32
N ILE A 98 -25.68 1.38 -5.34
CA ILE A 98 -26.52 1.25 -4.15
C ILE A 98 -25.96 0.16 -3.23
N ASN A 99 -25.65 -1.03 -3.78
CA ASN A 99 -25.08 -2.14 -3.01
C ASN A 99 -23.77 -1.76 -2.34
N ARG A 100 -22.92 -0.98 -3.01
CA ARG A 100 -21.68 -0.45 -2.43
C ARG A 100 -21.93 0.53 -1.28
N LYS A 101 -22.90 1.44 -1.42
CA LYS A 101 -23.27 2.38 -0.35
C LYS A 101 -23.82 1.64 0.87
N VAL A 102 -24.71 0.69 0.65
CA VAL A 102 -25.30 -0.14 1.71
C VAL A 102 -24.23 -1.00 2.37
N GLY A 103 -23.41 -1.68 1.58
CA GLY A 103 -22.32 -2.52 2.05
C GLY A 103 -21.33 -1.74 2.91
N LEU A 104 -20.87 -0.57 2.43
CA LEU A 104 -19.98 0.30 3.19
C LEU A 104 -20.64 0.85 4.47
N GLY A 105 -21.95 1.13 4.44
CA GLY A 105 -22.69 1.57 5.61
C GLY A 105 -22.77 0.50 6.69
N ILE A 106 -23.09 -0.74 6.29
CA ILE A 106 -23.17 -1.89 7.20
C ILE A 106 -21.79 -2.20 7.77
N THR A 107 -20.75 -2.33 6.94
CA THR A 107 -19.39 -2.65 7.42
C THR A 107 -18.82 -1.55 8.30
N LYS A 108 -19.10 -0.28 8.03
CA LYS A 108 -18.73 0.82 8.94
C LYS A 108 -19.46 0.74 10.28
N SER A 109 -20.74 0.39 10.28
CA SER A 109 -21.53 0.28 11.53
C SER A 109 -21.05 -0.90 12.38
N VAL A 110 -20.84 -2.07 11.77
CA VAL A 110 -20.35 -3.29 12.42
C VAL A 110 -18.88 -3.17 12.85
N GLY A 111 -18.08 -2.37 12.14
CA GLY A 111 -16.69 -2.08 12.45
C GLY A 111 -16.48 -1.05 13.57
N THR A 112 -17.51 -0.73 14.37
CA THR A 112 -17.38 0.10 15.57
C THR A 112 -17.33 -0.76 16.84
N MET A 113 -16.53 -0.36 17.84
CA MET A 113 -16.45 -1.05 19.13
C MET A 113 -17.81 -1.17 19.82
N TRP A 114 -18.72 -0.22 19.59
CA TRP A 114 -20.09 -0.23 20.10
C TRP A 114 -20.89 -1.44 19.65
N CYS A 115 -20.70 -1.91 18.42
CA CYS A 115 -21.38 -3.08 17.90
C CYS A 115 -20.95 -4.36 18.64
N ALA A 116 -19.67 -4.47 19.02
CA ALA A 116 -19.18 -5.61 19.80
C ALA A 116 -19.87 -5.70 21.16
N TYR A 117 -20.09 -4.56 21.84
CA TYR A 117 -20.84 -4.52 23.10
C TYR A 117 -22.31 -4.92 22.90
N ALA A 118 -22.95 -4.49 21.81
CA ALA A 118 -24.33 -4.85 21.51
C ALA A 118 -24.50 -6.37 21.27
N PHE A 119 -23.60 -7.00 20.51
CA PHE A 119 -23.65 -8.45 20.27
C PHE A 119 -23.32 -9.25 21.54
N ALA A 120 -22.40 -8.77 22.38
CA ALA A 120 -22.11 -9.40 23.67
C ALA A 120 -23.33 -9.35 24.60
N LEU A 121 -24.08 -8.24 24.63
CA LEU A 121 -25.33 -8.13 25.39
C LEU A 121 -26.42 -9.05 24.84
N LEU A 122 -26.57 -9.16 23.52
CA LEU A 122 -27.52 -10.10 22.91
C LEU A 122 -27.17 -11.56 23.24
N ALA A 123 -25.88 -11.89 23.29
CA ALA A 123 -25.44 -13.24 23.67
C ALA A 123 -25.74 -13.54 25.16
N LEU A 124 -25.73 -12.54 26.05
CA LEU A 124 -26.13 -12.73 27.45
C LEU A 124 -27.63 -13.01 27.60
N VAL A 125 -28.48 -12.59 26.66
CA VAL A 125 -29.93 -12.88 26.69
C VAL A 125 -30.22 -14.36 26.44
N SER A 126 -29.35 -15.09 25.72
CA SER A 126 -29.53 -16.53 25.45
C SER A 126 -28.88 -17.47 26.47
N LEU A 127 -28.09 -16.92 27.40
CA LEU A 127 -27.45 -17.65 28.51
C LEU A 127 -28.43 -18.33 29.50
N PRO A 128 -29.60 -17.75 29.86
CA PRO A 128 -30.53 -18.38 30.80
C PRO A 128 -31.04 -19.74 30.31
N ALA A 129 -31.25 -19.89 28.99
CA ALA A 129 -31.75 -21.11 28.39
C ALA A 129 -30.74 -22.27 28.50
N ALA A 130 -29.44 -21.99 28.44
CA ALA A 130 -28.38 -22.99 28.58
C ALA A 130 -28.18 -23.43 30.03
N ILE A 131 -28.30 -22.51 30.99
CA ILE A 131 -28.18 -22.82 32.42
C ILE A 131 -29.35 -23.69 32.91
N LEU A 132 -30.55 -23.49 32.36
CA LEU A 132 -31.70 -24.33 32.70
C LEU A 132 -31.48 -25.82 32.39
N SER A 133 -30.62 -26.16 31.42
CA SER A 133 -30.36 -27.55 31.03
C SER A 133 -29.53 -28.35 32.05
N HIS A 134 -28.84 -27.69 33.02
CA HIS A 134 -28.00 -28.33 34.06
C HIS A 134 -26.90 -29.31 33.60
N ASP A 135 -26.63 -29.38 32.29
CA ASP A 135 -25.58 -30.23 31.72
C ASP A 135 -24.35 -29.39 31.37
N PRO A 136 -23.16 -29.68 31.93
CA PRO A 136 -21.94 -28.95 31.63
C PRO A 136 -21.54 -29.00 30.15
N ILE A 137 -21.89 -30.08 29.42
CA ILE A 137 -21.57 -30.21 27.99
C ILE A 137 -22.37 -29.20 27.18
N ILE A 138 -23.65 -29.01 27.50
CA ILE A 138 -24.55 -28.07 26.80
C ILE A 138 -24.09 -26.63 27.05
N ILE A 139 -23.66 -26.30 28.27
CA ILE A 139 -23.15 -24.97 28.60
C ILE A 139 -21.88 -24.66 27.79
N ILE A 140 -20.92 -25.58 27.76
CA ILE A 140 -19.66 -25.39 27.01
C ILE A 140 -19.95 -25.30 25.50
N ALA A 141 -20.82 -26.16 24.97
CA ALA A 141 -21.21 -26.13 23.56
C ALA A 141 -21.89 -24.80 23.18
N TRP A 142 -22.76 -24.27 24.04
CA TRP A 142 -23.40 -22.97 23.84
C TRP A 142 -22.38 -21.83 23.82
N ILE A 143 -21.40 -21.82 24.73
CA ILE A 143 -20.34 -20.80 24.75
C ILE A 143 -19.49 -20.90 23.47
N ALA A 144 -18.97 -22.08 23.16
CA ALA A 144 -18.06 -22.28 22.03
C ALA A 144 -18.73 -21.99 20.68
N GLN A 145 -20.00 -22.33 20.54
CA GLN A 145 -20.71 -22.18 19.28
C GLN A 145 -21.47 -20.86 19.19
N THR A 146 -22.37 -20.56 20.12
CA THR A 146 -23.26 -19.39 19.95
C THR A 146 -22.65 -18.09 20.46
N PHE A 147 -21.92 -18.12 21.58
CA PHE A 147 -21.29 -16.91 22.13
C PHE A 147 -20.05 -16.51 21.32
N LEU A 148 -19.08 -17.42 21.17
CA LEU A 148 -17.84 -17.12 20.47
C LEU A 148 -18.10 -16.81 18.99
N GLN A 149 -18.97 -17.54 18.28
CA GLN A 149 -19.21 -17.29 16.86
C GLN A 149 -19.90 -15.95 16.59
N LEU A 150 -20.88 -15.55 17.41
CA LEU A 150 -21.59 -14.28 17.22
C LEU A 150 -20.70 -13.07 17.54
N VAL A 151 -19.77 -13.21 18.48
CA VAL A 151 -18.85 -12.12 18.88
C VAL A 151 -17.60 -12.06 17.99
N LEU A 152 -17.13 -13.19 17.48
CA LEU A 152 -15.86 -13.25 16.75
C LEU A 152 -15.92 -12.54 15.39
N LEU A 153 -17.06 -12.56 14.68
CA LEU A 153 -17.18 -11.87 13.39
C LEU A 153 -17.05 -10.33 13.51
N PRO A 154 -17.81 -9.63 14.38
CA PRO A 154 -17.66 -8.17 14.54
C PRO A 154 -16.28 -7.76 15.07
N VAL A 155 -15.73 -8.51 16.04
CA VAL A 155 -14.43 -8.18 16.66
C VAL A 155 -13.29 -8.22 15.64
N ILE A 156 -13.29 -9.21 14.74
CA ILE A 156 -12.29 -9.28 13.65
C ILE A 156 -12.40 -8.06 12.73
N ILE A 157 -13.62 -7.67 12.33
CA ILE A 157 -13.84 -6.52 11.43
C ILE A 157 -13.33 -5.22 12.07
N VAL A 158 -13.56 -5.02 13.36
CA VAL A 158 -13.03 -3.85 14.09
C VAL A 158 -11.50 -3.88 14.11
N GLY A 159 -10.88 -5.05 14.34
CA GLY A 159 -9.43 -5.21 14.30
C GLY A 159 -8.82 -4.85 12.95
N GLN A 160 -9.43 -5.31 11.86
CA GLN A 160 -9.02 -4.99 10.49
C GLN A 160 -9.16 -3.49 10.18
N ASN A 161 -10.25 -2.85 10.63
CA ASN A 161 -10.46 -1.42 10.44
C ASN A 161 -9.41 -0.57 11.17
N ILE A 162 -9.06 -0.93 12.40
CA ILE A 162 -7.99 -0.26 13.17
C ILE A 162 -6.64 -0.41 12.46
N GLN A 163 -6.33 -1.61 11.97
CA GLN A 163 -5.08 -1.87 11.24
C GLN A 163 -5.03 -1.09 9.92
N ALA A 164 -6.15 -0.96 9.19
CA ALA A 164 -6.23 -0.18 7.97
C ALA A 164 -5.93 1.30 8.24
N VAL A 165 -6.55 1.90 9.26
CA VAL A 165 -6.28 3.31 9.63
C VAL A 165 -4.83 3.50 10.07
N ALA A 166 -4.25 2.56 10.82
CA ALA A 166 -2.84 2.63 11.21
C ALA A 166 -1.87 2.47 10.02
N ALA A 167 -2.22 1.63 9.03
CA ALA A 167 -1.47 1.49 7.80
C ALA A 167 -1.54 2.76 6.94
N ASP A 168 -2.71 3.38 6.84
CA ASP A 168 -2.91 4.66 6.15
C ASP A 168 -2.10 5.77 6.82
N ALA A 169 -2.14 5.86 8.16
CA ALA A 169 -1.37 6.85 8.92
C ALA A 169 0.15 6.68 8.73
N ARG A 170 0.66 5.45 8.75
CA ARG A 170 2.07 5.16 8.47
C ARG A 170 2.44 5.54 7.03
N SER A 171 1.56 5.24 6.07
CA SER A 171 1.78 5.57 4.66
C SER A 171 1.82 7.09 4.45
N ALA A 172 0.96 7.85 5.15
CA ALA A 172 0.97 9.30 5.12
C ALA A 172 2.27 9.87 5.71
N ALA A 173 2.70 9.39 6.87
CA ALA A 173 3.98 9.79 7.46
C ALA A 173 5.17 9.49 6.54
N THR A 174 5.24 8.29 5.96
CA THR A 174 6.29 7.93 4.98
C THR A 174 6.28 8.83 3.74
N TYR A 175 5.10 9.27 3.29
CA TYR A 175 4.99 10.19 2.16
C TYR A 175 5.53 11.59 2.51
N GLU A 176 5.22 12.09 3.70
CA GLU A 176 5.73 13.38 4.19
C GLU A 176 7.25 13.34 4.38
N ASP A 177 7.77 12.27 5.00
CA ASP A 177 9.21 12.05 5.18
C ASP A 177 9.95 11.98 3.84
N ALA A 178 9.40 11.26 2.87
CA ALA A 178 9.97 11.19 1.52
C ALA A 178 9.97 12.57 0.82
N GLY A 179 8.96 13.40 1.09
CA GLY A 179 8.90 14.79 0.62
C GLY A 179 10.03 15.64 1.21
N ALA A 180 10.27 15.52 2.52
CA ALA A 180 11.35 16.23 3.20
C ALA A 180 12.73 15.82 2.65
N ILE A 181 12.97 14.50 2.53
CA ILE A 181 14.20 13.95 1.95
C ILE A 181 14.43 14.44 0.52
N LEU A 182 13.37 14.52 -0.30
CA LEU A 182 13.49 15.02 -1.66
C LEU A 182 13.93 16.48 -1.70
N GLU A 183 13.44 17.31 -0.78
CA GLU A 183 13.81 18.72 -0.72
C GLU A 183 15.24 18.89 -0.21
N GLU A 184 15.65 18.12 0.80
CA GLU A 184 17.04 18.06 1.26
C GLU A 184 17.98 17.60 0.14
N ALA A 185 17.59 16.59 -0.64
CA ALA A 185 18.36 16.12 -1.79
C ALA A 185 18.54 17.20 -2.87
N LYS A 186 17.51 18.02 -3.16
CA LYS A 186 17.65 19.18 -4.06
C LYS A 186 18.62 20.21 -3.51
N GLN A 187 18.58 20.49 -2.20
CA GLN A 187 19.51 21.43 -1.58
C GLN A 187 20.97 20.94 -1.70
N ILE A 188 21.21 19.64 -1.53
CA ILE A 188 22.53 19.03 -1.75
C ILE A 188 22.98 19.21 -3.21
N GLN A 189 22.09 19.00 -4.19
CA GLN A 189 22.39 19.21 -5.60
C GLN A 189 22.77 20.67 -5.90
N LEU A 190 22.03 21.63 -5.34
CA LEU A 190 22.37 23.06 -5.44
C LEU A 190 23.70 23.39 -4.76
N HIS A 191 24.02 22.74 -3.65
CA HIS A 191 25.30 22.93 -2.97
C HIS A 191 26.47 22.36 -3.80
N LEU A 192 26.30 21.18 -4.40
CA LEU A 192 27.30 20.59 -5.32
C LEU A 192 27.54 21.48 -6.54
N ALA A 193 26.48 22.09 -7.10
CA ALA A 193 26.60 23.12 -8.14
C ALA A 193 27.59 24.22 -7.80
N SER A 194 27.45 24.75 -6.58
CA SER A 194 28.27 25.85 -6.10
C SER A 194 29.71 25.41 -5.85
N GLN A 195 29.92 24.16 -5.42
CA GLN A 195 31.23 23.56 -5.26
C GLN A 195 31.92 23.36 -6.61
N ASP A 196 31.22 22.83 -7.61
CA ASP A 196 31.74 22.64 -8.96
C ASP A 196 32.16 23.98 -9.59
N ALA A 197 31.36 25.03 -9.40
CA ALA A 197 31.72 26.38 -9.86
C ALA A 197 32.97 26.93 -9.17
N ALA A 198 33.12 26.71 -7.86
CA ALA A 198 34.31 27.13 -7.11
C ALA A 198 35.57 26.34 -7.52
N ILE A 199 35.45 25.03 -7.73
CA ILE A 199 36.53 24.17 -8.23
C ILE A 199 36.94 24.60 -9.62
N GLY A 200 35.99 24.89 -10.51
CA GLY A 200 36.24 25.44 -11.84
C GLY A 200 37.07 26.73 -11.78
N ALA A 201 36.70 27.66 -10.91
CA ALA A 201 37.44 28.91 -10.72
C ALA A 201 38.86 28.70 -10.17
N LEU A 202 39.09 27.68 -9.33
CA LEU A 202 40.44 27.32 -8.86
C LEU A 202 41.29 26.70 -9.97
N LEU A 203 40.70 25.83 -10.80
CA LEU A 203 41.38 25.23 -11.95
C LEU A 203 41.82 26.29 -12.96
N ASP A 204 40.99 27.30 -13.21
CA ASP A 204 41.35 28.40 -14.11
C ASP A 204 42.50 29.25 -13.57
N LYS A 205 42.55 29.49 -12.26
CA LYS A 205 43.68 30.17 -11.61
C LYS A 205 44.96 29.36 -11.71
N ILE A 206 44.90 28.05 -11.52
CA ILE A 206 46.08 27.17 -11.65
C ILE A 206 46.61 27.20 -13.09
N LYS A 207 45.73 27.06 -14.09
CA LYS A 207 46.12 27.16 -15.51
C LYS A 207 46.79 28.51 -15.82
N ALA A 208 46.25 29.61 -15.30
CA ALA A 208 46.84 30.93 -15.48
C ALA A 208 48.26 31.03 -14.87
N LEU A 209 48.47 30.45 -13.69
CA LEU A 209 49.79 30.41 -13.04
C LEU A 209 50.79 29.54 -13.82
N GLU A 210 50.36 28.38 -14.33
CA GLU A 210 51.23 27.52 -15.17
C GLU A 210 51.71 28.25 -16.43
N VAL A 211 50.82 29.00 -17.11
CA VAL A 211 51.17 29.81 -18.27
C VAL A 211 52.19 30.90 -17.91
N SER A 212 52.02 31.57 -16.75
CA SER A 212 52.98 32.60 -16.31
C SER A 212 54.36 32.04 -15.99
N LYS A 213 54.43 30.82 -15.43
CA LYS A 213 55.70 30.16 -15.06
C LYS A 213 56.43 29.56 -16.27
N ALA A 214 55.71 29.18 -17.32
CA ALA A 214 56.32 28.64 -18.54
C ALA A 214 56.94 29.73 -19.45
N GLY A 215 56.69 31.02 -19.16
CA GLY A 215 57.21 32.15 -19.93
C GLY A 215 58.48 32.81 -19.37
N ASP A 216 58.92 32.41 -18.17
CA ASP A 216 60.19 32.81 -17.52
C ASP A 216 61.25 31.70 -17.68
#